data_AF-A0A835VN81-F1
#
_entry.id   AF-A0A835VN81-F1
#
_cell.length_a   1.000
_cell.length_b   1.000
_cell.length_c   1.000
_cell.angle_alpha   90.00
_cell.angle_beta   90.00
_cell.angle_gamma   90.00
#
_symmetry.space_group_name_H-M   'P 1'
#
loop_
_entity.id
_entity.type
_entity.pdbx_description
1 polymer ?
#
loop_
_entity_poly.entity_id
_entity_poly.type
_entity_poly.pdbx_seq_one_letter_code
_entity_poly.pdbx_strand_id
1 'polypeptide(L)'
;MKKFAKECGFNSLSVRAVKELVTFRSDSMLKSPKILNAGRHLSATEFHHILQEAGNSSKWGNKKKEDVILLDVRNVYETRIGMFKVENVDTLDPKIRQYSDLATWMDDHSERLRNKKVLI
;
A
#
# COMPACT_ATOMS: atom_id res chain seq x y z
N MET A 1 10.74 -14.76 -32.72
CA MET A 1 9.91 -13.72 -32.08
C MET A 1 8.79 -14.24 -31.16
N LYS A 2 8.13 -15.38 -31.43
CA LYS A 2 6.99 -15.87 -30.60
C LYS A 2 7.30 -16.25 -29.14
N LYS A 3 8.56 -16.58 -28.79
CA LYS A 3 8.93 -17.05 -27.46
C LYS A 3 8.92 -15.93 -26.39
N PHE A 4 9.52 -14.79 -26.71
CA PHE A 4 9.64 -13.65 -25.79
C PHE A 4 8.29 -13.02 -25.42
N ALA A 5 7.37 -12.90 -26.37
CA ALA A 5 6.02 -12.40 -26.10
C ALA A 5 5.24 -13.29 -25.11
N LYS A 6 5.50 -14.61 -25.13
CA LYS A 6 4.85 -15.55 -24.21
C LYS A 6 5.44 -15.48 -22.80
N GLU A 7 6.71 -15.12 -22.67
CA GLU A 7 7.43 -15.03 -21.38
C GLU A 7 7.21 -13.70 -20.67
N CYS A 8 6.96 -12.60 -21.39
CA CYS A 8 6.77 -11.28 -20.78
C CYS A 8 5.34 -11.00 -20.28
N GLY A 9 4.37 -11.85 -20.61
CA GLY A 9 2.97 -11.69 -20.18
C GLY A 9 2.16 -10.63 -20.94
N PHE A 10 2.71 -9.99 -21.99
CA PHE A 10 2.02 -9.00 -22.81
C PHE A 10 1.67 -9.55 -24.20
N ASN A 11 0.42 -9.33 -24.63
CA ASN A 11 -0.07 -9.80 -25.93
C ASN A 11 0.18 -8.79 -27.07
N SER A 12 0.35 -7.50 -26.75
CA SER A 12 0.56 -6.43 -27.72
C SER A 12 1.13 -5.17 -27.06
N LEU A 13 1.63 -4.24 -27.87
CA LEU A 13 1.92 -2.87 -27.43
C LEU A 13 0.61 -2.09 -27.25
N SER A 14 0.49 -1.33 -26.16
CA SER A 14 -0.65 -0.43 -25.92
C SER A 14 -0.17 0.90 -25.38
N VAL A 15 -0.64 2.00 -25.97
CA VAL A 15 -0.35 3.37 -25.55
C VAL A 15 -1.68 4.09 -25.36
N ARG A 16 -1.86 4.77 -24.23
CA ARG A 16 -3.10 5.46 -23.88
C ARG A 16 -2.80 6.84 -23.32
N ALA A 17 -3.46 7.86 -23.86
CA ALA A 17 -3.50 9.18 -23.25
C ALA A 17 -4.52 9.16 -22.11
N VAL A 18 -4.05 9.40 -20.88
CA VAL A 18 -4.85 9.33 -19.65
C VAL A 18 -4.61 10.55 -18.78
N LYS A 19 -5.58 10.89 -17.92
CA LYS A 19 -5.46 11.99 -16.97
C LYS A 19 -4.48 11.66 -15.84
N GLU A 20 -4.49 10.41 -15.39
CA GLU A 20 -3.61 9.87 -14.35
C GLU A 20 -3.02 8.54 -14.81
N LEU A 21 -1.74 8.28 -14.51
CA LEU A 21 -1.09 6.99 -14.81
C LEU A 21 -1.73 5.84 -14.03
N VAL A 22 -2.12 6.14 -12.78
CA VAL A 22 -2.91 5.27 -11.92
C VAL A 22 -4.01 6.14 -11.33
N THR A 23 -5.26 5.77 -11.57
CA THR A 23 -6.41 6.55 -11.12
C THR A 23 -6.56 6.43 -9.60
N PHE A 24 -6.17 7.46 -8.85
CA PHE A 24 -6.25 7.46 -7.39
C PHE A 24 -7.55 8.07 -6.87
N ARG A 25 -8.18 8.94 -7.66
CA ARG A 25 -9.46 9.56 -7.32
C ARG A 25 -10.39 9.57 -8.53
N SER A 26 -11.70 9.47 -8.26
CA SER A 26 -12.71 9.60 -9.32
C SER A 26 -12.84 11.04 -9.83
N ASP A 27 -12.54 12.03 -9.00
CA ASP A 27 -12.44 13.44 -9.37
C ASP A 27 -11.01 13.78 -9.77
N SER A 28 -10.75 13.75 -11.07
CA SER A 28 -9.44 14.13 -11.62
C SER A 28 -9.12 15.59 -11.26
N MET A 29 -8.07 15.78 -10.47
CA MET A 29 -7.54 17.10 -10.13
C MET A 29 -6.99 17.76 -11.40
N LEU A 30 -7.41 19.00 -11.68
CA LEU A 30 -6.91 19.79 -12.82
C LEU A 30 -5.41 20.13 -12.71
N LYS A 31 -4.82 19.96 -11.52
CA LYS A 31 -3.41 20.21 -11.25
C LYS A 31 -2.82 19.00 -10.52
N SER A 32 -1.63 18.60 -10.93
CA SER A 32 -0.88 17.55 -10.22
C SER A 32 -0.64 17.96 -8.76
N PRO A 33 -0.79 17.03 -7.80
CA PRO A 33 -0.53 17.34 -6.40
C PRO A 33 0.96 17.69 -6.21
N LYS A 34 1.23 18.75 -5.45
CA LYS A 34 2.59 19.03 -4.98
C LYS A 34 2.93 18.00 -3.91
N ILE A 35 3.98 17.21 -4.15
CA ILE A 35 4.49 16.24 -3.19
C ILE A 35 5.26 17.00 -2.11
N LEU A 36 4.54 17.44 -1.07
CA LEU A 36 5.13 18.17 0.06
C LEU A 36 5.46 17.24 1.24
N ASN A 37 4.59 16.25 1.48
CA ASN A 37 4.67 15.32 2.61
C ASN A 37 4.61 13.88 2.11
N ALA A 38 5.51 13.50 1.19
CA ALA A 38 5.62 12.10 0.77
C ALA A 38 6.07 11.22 1.95
N GLY A 39 5.60 9.97 1.94
CA GLY A 39 6.14 8.93 2.80
C GLY A 39 7.62 8.67 2.51
N ARG A 40 8.33 8.12 3.49
CA ARG A 40 9.72 7.68 3.32
C ARG A 40 9.75 6.32 2.63
N HIS A 41 10.45 6.22 1.50
CA HIS A 41 10.72 4.95 0.86
C HIS A 41 11.62 4.06 1.73
N LEU A 42 11.29 2.78 1.83
CA LEU A 42 12.06 1.75 2.54
C LEU A 42 12.59 0.73 1.55
N SER A 43 13.83 0.29 1.72
CA SER A 43 14.29 -0.94 1.07
C SER A 43 13.54 -2.16 1.62
N ALA A 44 13.53 -3.26 0.87
CA ALA A 44 12.91 -4.52 1.32
C ALA A 44 13.45 -4.98 2.68
N THR A 45 14.77 -4.85 2.92
CA THR A 45 15.39 -5.20 4.19
C THR A 45 14.94 -4.30 5.33
N GLU A 46 14.87 -2.98 5.12
CA GLU A 46 14.36 -2.04 6.12
C GLU A 46 12.89 -2.30 6.44
N PHE A 47 12.06 -2.52 5.42
CA PHE A 47 10.64 -2.84 5.59
C PHE A 47 10.46 -4.09 6.44
N HIS A 48 11.16 -5.17 6.09
CA HIS A 48 11.12 -6.42 6.84
C HIS A 48 11.58 -6.23 8.28
N HIS A 49 12.70 -5.51 8.50
CA HIS A 49 13.21 -5.27 9.84
C HIS A 49 12.21 -4.52 10.73
N ILE A 50 11.65 -3.41 10.22
CA ILE A 50 10.66 -2.61 10.96
C ILE A 50 9.42 -3.44 11.29
N LEU A 51 8.93 -4.23 10.34
CA LEU A 51 7.74 -5.06 10.52
C LEU A 51 7.96 -6.17 11.56
N GLN A 52 9.13 -6.83 11.54
CA GLN A 52 9.50 -7.85 12.52
C GLN A 52 9.72 -7.26 13.93
N GLU A 53 10.38 -6.10 14.00
CA GLU A 53 10.54 -5.39 15.26
C GLU A 53 9.19 -5.01 15.89
N ALA A 54 8.22 -4.58 15.08
CA ALA A 54 6.88 -4.27 15.55
C ALA A 54 6.20 -5.51 16.15
N GLY A 55 6.24 -6.65 15.44
CA GLY A 55 5.63 -7.90 15.91
C GLY A 55 6.26 -8.51 17.16
N ASN A 56 7.57 -8.29 17.37
CA ASN A 56 8.30 -8.80 18.54
C ASN A 56 8.15 -7.91 19.79
N SER A 57 7.73 -6.66 19.63
CA SER A 57 7.69 -5.67 20.73
C SER A 57 6.60 -5.95 21.78
N SER A 58 5.68 -6.87 21.50
CA SER A 58 4.63 -7.34 22.42
C SER A 58 5.12 -8.31 23.51
N LYS A 59 6.34 -8.87 23.40
CA LYS A 59 6.83 -9.93 24.32
C LYS A 59 7.47 -9.44 25.62
N TRP A 60 7.84 -8.16 25.73
CA TRP A 60 8.52 -7.63 26.91
C TRP A 60 7.94 -6.25 27.24
N GLY A 61 6.94 -6.23 28.12
CA GLY A 61 6.28 -4.99 28.54
C GLY A 61 7.30 -3.98 29.09
N ASN A 62 7.46 -2.85 28.40
CA ASN A 62 7.82 -1.52 28.94
C ASN A 62 8.32 -0.48 27.90
N LYS A 63 7.95 -0.56 26.62
CA LYS A 63 8.09 0.61 25.73
C LYS A 63 6.80 0.83 24.95
N LYS A 64 6.23 2.04 25.09
CA LYS A 64 5.32 2.65 24.11
C LYS A 64 6.11 2.81 22.80
N LYS A 65 6.29 1.72 22.05
CA LYS A 65 6.76 1.80 20.66
C LYS A 65 5.57 2.31 19.84
N GLU A 66 5.83 3.20 18.88
CA GLU A 66 4.80 3.72 17.97
C GLU A 66 4.00 2.55 17.39
N ASP A 67 2.68 2.66 17.45
CA ASP A 67 1.79 1.60 16.96
C ASP A 67 1.96 1.50 15.44
N VAL A 68 2.64 0.45 14.99
CA VAL A 68 2.91 0.20 13.58
C VAL A 68 1.70 -0.51 13.01
N ILE A 69 1.14 0.06 11.94
CA ILE A 69 0.08 -0.57 11.17
C ILE A 69 0.62 -0.90 9.79
N LEU A 70 0.28 -2.09 9.30
CA LEU A 70 0.48 -2.47 7.92
C LEU A 70 -0.82 -2.19 7.14
N LEU A 71 -0.75 -1.49 6.02
CA LEU A 71 -1.87 -1.14 5.17
C LEU A 71 -1.62 -1.66 3.76
N ASP A 72 -2.37 -2.68 3.34
CA ASP A 72 -2.27 -3.21 1.97
C ASP A 72 -3.10 -2.34 1.03
N VAL A 73 -2.45 -1.52 0.20
CA VAL A 73 -3.14 -0.56 -0.70
C VAL A 73 -3.57 -1.16 -2.04
N ARG A 74 -3.40 -2.48 -2.23
CA ARG A 74 -3.68 -3.16 -3.51
C ARG A 74 -5.15 -3.56 -3.64
N ASN A 75 -5.54 -3.93 -4.84
CA ASN A 75 -6.90 -4.42 -5.07
C ASN A 75 -7.11 -5.81 -4.47
N VAL A 76 -8.37 -6.12 -4.15
CA VAL A 76 -8.78 -7.36 -3.48
C VAL A 76 -8.37 -8.65 -4.22
N TYR A 77 -8.21 -8.60 -5.55
CA TYR A 77 -7.76 -9.77 -6.30
C TYR A 77 -6.27 -10.06 -6.10
N GLU A 78 -5.47 -9.04 -5.76
CA GLU A 78 -4.04 -9.17 -5.45
C GLU A 78 -3.84 -9.66 -4.02
N THR A 79 -4.58 -9.08 -3.07
CA THR A 79 -4.47 -9.44 -1.65
C THR A 79 -4.93 -10.87 -1.36
N ARG A 80 -5.86 -11.41 -2.17
CA ARG A 80 -6.28 -12.82 -2.15
C ARG A 80 -5.18 -13.80 -2.60
N ILE A 81 -4.24 -13.37 -3.43
CA ILE A 81 -3.08 -14.20 -3.81
C ILE A 81 -2.12 -14.29 -2.64
N GLY A 82 -1.89 -13.17 -1.95
CA GLY A 82 -1.07 -13.11 -0.74
C GLY A 82 -0.87 -11.68 -0.24
N MET A 83 -0.61 -11.57 1.06
CA MET A 83 -0.32 -10.32 1.75
C MET A 83 0.71 -10.57 2.86
N PHE A 84 1.44 -9.52 3.25
CA PHE A 84 2.28 -9.58 4.43
C PHE A 84 1.42 -9.71 5.69
N LYS A 85 1.86 -10.57 6.62
CA LYS A 85 1.27 -10.71 7.94
C LYS A 85 2.38 -10.98 8.94
N VAL A 86 2.34 -10.29 10.07
CA VAL A 86 3.22 -10.52 11.21
C VAL A 86 2.37 -10.51 12.47
N GLU A 87 2.64 -11.46 13.38
CA GLU A 87 1.92 -11.53 14.66
C GLU A 87 2.07 -10.22 15.43
N ASN A 88 0.99 -9.77 16.08
CA ASN A 88 0.94 -8.54 16.86
C ASN A 88 1.11 -7.23 16.07
N VAL A 89 1.05 -7.28 14.73
CA VAL A 89 0.95 -6.08 13.89
C VAL A 89 -0.43 -6.06 13.24
N ASP A 90 -1.19 -4.98 13.47
CA ASP A 90 -2.48 -4.79 12.85
C ASP A 90 -2.31 -4.58 11.34
N THR A 91 -2.97 -5.43 10.55
CA THR A 91 -2.90 -5.41 9.09
C THR A 91 -4.27 -5.03 8.54
N LEU A 92 -4.32 -3.88 7.86
CA LEU A 92 -5.51 -3.34 7.24
C LEU A 92 -5.56 -3.74 5.77
N ASP A 93 -6.64 -4.41 5.39
CA ASP A 93 -6.98 -4.74 4.01
C ASP A 93 -8.25 -3.95 3.65
N PRO A 94 -8.13 -2.87 2.84
CA PRO A 94 -9.26 -2.08 2.37
C PRO A 94 -10.27 -2.85 1.53
N LYS A 95 -9.86 -4.00 0.94
CA LYS A 95 -10.69 -4.82 0.05
C LYS A 95 -11.28 -4.04 -1.14
N ILE A 96 -10.55 -3.04 -1.62
CA ILE A 96 -10.94 -2.21 -2.76
C ILE A 96 -10.93 -3.00 -4.07
N ARG A 97 -11.82 -2.65 -5.00
CA ARG A 97 -11.90 -3.27 -6.33
C ARG A 97 -11.14 -2.49 -7.40
N GLN A 98 -10.98 -1.19 -7.17
CA GLN A 98 -10.25 -0.27 -8.01
C GLN A 98 -9.48 0.69 -7.10
N TYR A 99 -8.32 1.15 -7.57
CA TYR A 99 -7.43 1.98 -6.76
C TYR A 99 -8.05 3.34 -6.38
N SER A 100 -9.01 3.83 -7.18
CA SER A 100 -9.73 5.07 -6.89
C SER A 100 -10.61 5.02 -5.64
N ASP A 101 -10.97 3.82 -5.16
CA ASP A 101 -11.76 3.66 -3.94
C ASP A 101 -10.89 3.84 -2.67
N LEU A 102 -9.56 3.78 -2.81
CA LEU A 102 -8.63 3.87 -1.68
C LEU A 102 -8.74 5.23 -0.97
N ALA A 103 -8.93 6.32 -1.72
CA ALA A 103 -9.05 7.66 -1.14
C ALA A 103 -10.23 7.76 -0.17
N THR A 104 -11.42 7.31 -0.59
CA THR A 104 -12.61 7.27 0.28
C THR A 104 -12.39 6.36 1.49
N TRP A 105 -11.79 5.18 1.28
CA TRP A 105 -11.49 4.27 2.38
C TRP A 105 -10.55 4.90 3.41
N MET A 106 -9.52 5.64 2.96
CA MET A 106 -8.59 6.33 3.86
C MET A 106 -9.28 7.43 4.68
N ASP A 107 -10.18 8.20 4.06
CA ASP A 107 -10.95 9.23 4.75
C ASP A 107 -11.83 8.63 5.85
N ASP A 108 -12.55 7.53 5.53
CA ASP A 108 -13.42 6.80 6.46
C ASP A 108 -12.65 6.15 7.63
N HIS A 109 -11.36 5.85 7.44
CA HIS A 109 -10.50 5.19 8.45
C HIS A 109 -9.43 6.12 9.03
N SER A 110 -9.52 7.43 8.76
CA SER A 110 -8.51 8.42 9.13
C SER A 110 -8.16 8.42 10.63
N GLU A 111 -9.16 8.24 11.50
CA GLU A 111 -8.94 8.13 12.95
C GLU A 111 -8.13 6.90 13.36
N ARG A 112 -8.29 5.78 12.64
CA ARG A 112 -7.49 4.57 12.89
C ARG A 112 -6.04 4.74 12.44
N LEU A 113 -5.79 5.59 11.45
CA LEU A 113 -4.44 5.86 10.91
C LEU A 113 -3.72 6.99 11.65
N ARG A 114 -4.47 7.86 12.34
CA ARG A 114 -3.95 9.06 13.01
C ARG A 114 -2.88 8.69 14.05
N ASN A 115 -1.75 9.41 14.01
CA ASN A 115 -0.62 9.26 14.94
C ASN A 115 0.01 7.86 14.99
N LYS A 116 -0.20 7.04 13.95
CA LYS A 116 0.41 5.72 13.81
C LYS A 116 1.49 5.72 12.74
N LYS A 117 2.42 4.78 12.86
CA LYS A 117 3.41 4.54 11.81
C LYS A 117 2.82 3.57 10.80
N VAL A 118 2.33 4.10 9.69
CA VAL A 118 1.70 3.31 8.62
C VAL A 118 2.77 2.82 7.64
N LEU A 119 2.90 1.51 7.52
CA LEU A 119 3.64 0.83 6.46
C LEU A 119 2.66 0.46 5.35
N ILE A 120 2.98 0.83 4.12
CA ILE A 120 2.20 0.53 2.90
C ILE A 120 2.97 -0.42 1.99
#